data_AF-S8FFM0-F1
#
_entry.id   AF-S8FFM0-F1
#
_cell.length_a   1.000
_cell.length_b   1.000
_cell.length_c   1.000
_cell.angle_alpha   90.00
_cell.angle_beta   90.00
_cell.angle_gamma   90.00
#
_symmetry.space_group_name_H-M   'P 1'
#
loop_
_entity.id
_entity.type
_entity.pdbx_description
1 polymer ?
#
loop_
_entity_poly.entity_id
_entity_poly.type
_entity_poly.pdbx_seq_one_letter_code
_entity_poly.pdbx_strand_id
1 'polypeptide(L)'
;MIGLKSHSNRAQTLRPLIQLLTDYSEVVIQDWEAEDSHQRTSSTKPRSTSPLPSRQLFEAQRVIRGACGMLVDLVQEPRVRLFELSTSFALSQAFDTTVRAGVPDILANADECGVSVAEAVGSTRGS
;
A
#
# COMPACT_ATOMS: atom_id res chain seq x y z
N MET A 1 6.17 -13.65 28.33
CA MET A 1 5.60 -14.94 27.91
C MET A 1 4.78 -14.69 26.63
N ILE A 2 5.38 -14.85 25.45
CA ILE A 2 4.68 -14.63 24.18
C ILE A 2 3.81 -15.86 23.95
N GLY A 3 2.49 -15.70 24.10
CA GLY A 3 1.54 -16.80 23.97
C GLY A 3 1.57 -17.37 22.57
N LEU A 4 2.15 -18.56 22.41
CA LEU A 4 2.00 -19.39 21.22
C LEU A 4 0.51 -19.69 21.06
N LYS A 5 -0.18 -18.96 20.16
CA LYS A 5 -1.55 -19.30 19.78
C LYS A 5 -1.52 -20.73 19.22
N SER A 6 -2.23 -21.64 19.88
CA SER A 6 -2.40 -23.02 19.39
C SER A 6 -2.86 -23.01 17.93
N HIS A 7 -2.37 -23.93 17.11
CA HIS A 7 -2.78 -24.06 15.70
C HIS A 7 -4.32 -24.15 15.55
N SER A 8 -5.00 -24.77 16.53
CA SER A 8 -6.47 -24.80 16.57
C SER A 8 -7.09 -23.41 16.72
N ASN A 9 -6.56 -22.59 17.63
CA ASN A 9 -7.01 -21.20 17.83
C ASN A 9 -6.69 -20.32 16.60
N ARG A 10 -5.55 -20.55 15.94
CA ARG A 10 -5.21 -19.88 14.68
C ARG A 10 -6.22 -20.22 13.59
N ALA A 11 -6.52 -21.50 13.41
CA ALA A 11 -7.49 -21.94 12.41
C ALA A 11 -8.93 -21.45 12.69
N GLN A 12 -9.33 -21.34 13.96
CA GLN A 12 -10.62 -20.79 14.36
C GLN A 12 -10.71 -19.26 14.14
N THR A 13 -9.58 -18.55 14.17
CA THR A 13 -9.51 -17.11 13.90
C THR A 13 -9.42 -16.82 12.39
N LEU A 14 -8.71 -17.66 11.65
CA LEU A 14 -8.47 -17.47 10.21
C LEU A 14 -9.77 -17.52 9.41
N ARG A 15 -10.65 -18.50 9.69
CA ARG A 15 -11.89 -18.67 8.92
C ARG A 15 -12.82 -17.45 9.00
N PRO A 16 -13.13 -16.90 10.19
CA PRO A 16 -13.90 -15.66 10.29
C PRO A 16 -13.24 -14.45 9.63
N LEU A 17 -11.90 -14.34 9.68
CA LEU A 17 -11.19 -13.24 9.02
C LEU A 17 -11.36 -13.28 7.49
N ILE A 18 -11.30 -14.47 6.89
CA ILE A 18 -11.54 -14.63 5.46
C ILE A 18 -13.00 -14.30 5.13
N GLN A 19 -13.96 -14.77 5.91
CA GLN A 19 -15.37 -14.42 5.70
C GLN A 19 -15.60 -12.91 5.76
N LEU A 20 -15.00 -12.25 6.76
CA LEU A 20 -15.07 -10.80 6.92
C LEU A 20 -14.49 -10.07 5.70
N LEU A 21 -13.37 -10.53 5.15
CA LEU A 21 -12.79 -9.95 3.94
C LEU A 21 -13.70 -10.12 2.72
N THR A 22 -14.30 -11.30 2.55
CA THR A 22 -15.28 -11.55 1.49
C THR A 22 -16.49 -10.62 1.61
N ASP A 23 -17.06 -10.50 2.81
CA ASP A 23 -18.27 -9.70 3.01
C ASP A 23 -18.03 -8.21 2.70
N TYR A 24 -16.88 -7.68 3.14
CA TYR A 24 -16.54 -6.27 2.91
C TYR A 24 -15.94 -6.00 1.53
N SER A 25 -15.39 -7.01 0.83
CA SER A 25 -14.98 -6.82 -0.57
C SER A 25 -16.17 -6.55 -1.47
N GLU A 26 -17.32 -7.20 -1.22
CA GLU A 26 -18.54 -6.95 -1.99
C GLU A 26 -19.01 -5.49 -1.89
N VAL A 27 -18.85 -4.87 -0.71
CA VAL A 27 -19.17 -3.45 -0.53
C VAL A 27 -18.29 -2.54 -1.38
N VAL A 28 -16.99 -2.86 -1.46
CA VAL A 28 -16.04 -2.09 -2.28
C VAL A 28 -16.33 -2.29 -3.76
N ILE A 29 -16.61 -3.52 -4.18
CA ILE A 29 -16.93 -3.87 -5.57
C ILE A 29 -18.20 -3.13 -6.01
N GLN A 30 -19.26 -3.15 -5.20
CA GLN A 30 -20.51 -2.44 -5.50
C GLN A 30 -20.30 -0.93 -5.67
N ASP A 31 -19.45 -0.32 -4.84
CA ASP A 31 -19.15 1.11 -4.92
C ASP A 31 -18.41 1.43 -6.24
N TRP A 32 -17.41 0.62 -6.63
CA TRP A 32 -16.73 0.73 -7.92
C TRP A 32 -17.67 0.55 -9.12
N GLU A 33 -18.56 -0.44 -9.07
CA GLU A 33 -19.54 -0.67 -10.13
C GLU A 33 -20.54 0.49 -10.27
N ALA A 34 -20.89 1.14 -9.15
CA ALA A 34 -21.72 2.34 -9.14
C ALA A 34 -20.99 3.55 -9.75
N GLU A 35 -19.71 3.76 -9.39
CA GLU A 35 -18.86 4.82 -9.98
C GLU A 35 -18.76 4.66 -11.51
N ASP A 36 -18.49 3.45 -12.00
CA ASP A 36 -18.43 3.13 -13.43
C ASP A 36 -19.75 3.42 -14.16
N SER A 37 -20.88 3.17 -13.50
CA SER A 37 -22.22 3.40 -14.05
C SER A 37 -22.54 4.90 -14.14
N HIS A 38 -22.13 5.68 -13.14
CA HIS A 38 -22.26 7.14 -13.13
C HIS A 38 -21.35 7.83 -14.15
N GLN A 39 -20.17 7.27 -14.40
CA GLN A 39 -19.22 7.81 -15.37
C GLN A 39 -19.65 7.56 -16.82
N ARG A 40 -20.33 6.43 -17.09
CA ARG A 40 -20.94 6.15 -18.40
C ARG A 40 -22.14 7.05 -18.73
N THR A 41 -22.84 7.57 -17.71
CA THR A 41 -24.06 8.37 -17.88
C THR A 41 -23.82 9.88 -17.81
N SER A 42 -22.70 10.33 -17.25
CA SER A 42 -22.35 11.75 -17.14
C SER A 42 -21.26 12.17 -18.13
N SER A 43 -21.66 12.84 -19.22
CA SER A 43 -20.76 13.42 -20.23
C SER A 43 -20.10 14.74 -19.80
N THR A 44 -20.01 15.03 -18.51
CA THR A 44 -19.58 16.35 -18.00
C THR A 44 -18.25 16.27 -17.24
N LYS A 45 -17.18 16.76 -17.91
CA LYS A 45 -15.83 17.18 -17.46
C LYS A 45 -15.16 16.49 -16.24
N PRO A 46 -13.84 16.20 -16.30
CA PRO A 46 -13.13 15.50 -15.24
C PRO A 46 -13.06 16.37 -13.99
N ARG A 47 -13.70 15.93 -12.90
CA ARG A 47 -13.55 16.56 -11.59
C ARG A 47 -12.20 16.12 -11.03
N SER A 48 -11.22 17.02 -11.03
CA SER A 48 -9.84 16.83 -10.56
C SER A 48 -9.70 16.66 -9.03
N THR A 49 -10.73 16.15 -8.37
CA THR A 49 -10.73 15.85 -6.94
C THR A 49 -11.31 14.46 -6.81
N SER A 50 -10.49 13.48 -6.45
CA SER A 50 -10.98 12.15 -6.06
C SER A 50 -12.14 12.35 -5.06
N PRO A 51 -13.37 11.93 -5.40
CA PRO A 51 -14.51 12.17 -4.52
C PRO A 51 -14.27 11.48 -3.19
N LEU A 52 -14.64 12.16 -2.10
CA LEU A 52 -14.54 11.58 -0.77
C LEU A 52 -15.38 10.28 -0.74
N PRO A 53 -14.83 9.16 -0.24
CA PRO A 53 -15.53 7.89 -0.24
C PRO A 53 -16.83 7.99 0.57
N SER A 54 -17.83 7.22 0.17
CA SER A 54 -19.04 7.03 0.97
C SER A 54 -18.67 6.50 2.35
N ARG A 55 -19.48 6.80 3.38
CA ARG A 55 -19.21 6.28 4.74
C ARG A 55 -19.09 4.75 4.75
N GLN A 56 -19.93 4.09 3.94
CA GLN A 56 -19.94 2.63 3.83
C GLN A 56 -18.65 2.12 3.17
N LEU A 57 -18.19 2.77 2.09
CA LEU A 57 -16.91 2.45 1.45
C LEU A 57 -15.73 2.68 2.42
N PHE A 58 -15.70 3.80 3.12
CA PHE A 58 -14.65 4.10 4.09
C PHE A 58 -14.57 3.02 5.19
N GLU A 59 -15.72 2.62 5.75
CA GLU A 59 -15.76 1.55 6.73
C GLU A 59 -15.29 0.21 6.16
N ALA A 60 -15.70 -0.13 4.93
CA ALA A 60 -15.25 -1.36 4.28
C ALA A 60 -13.74 -1.38 4.08
N GLN A 61 -13.16 -0.30 3.55
CA GLN A 61 -11.72 -0.16 3.37
C GLN A 61 -10.96 -0.25 4.71
N ARG A 62 -11.50 0.36 5.77
CA ARG A 62 -10.94 0.32 7.12
C ARG A 62 -10.94 -1.10 7.68
N VAL A 63 -12.06 -1.81 7.57
CA VAL A 63 -12.19 -3.20 8.03
C VAL A 63 -11.25 -4.12 7.26
N ILE A 64 -11.22 -4.02 5.93
CA ILE A 64 -10.31 -4.80 5.07
C ILE A 64 -8.85 -4.59 5.50
N ARG A 65 -8.43 -3.33 5.69
CA ARG A 65 -7.07 -3.01 6.15
C ARG A 65 -6.74 -3.67 7.49
N GLY A 66 -7.67 -3.60 8.45
CA GLY A 66 -7.50 -4.23 9.76
C GLY A 66 -7.44 -5.76 9.68
N ALA A 67 -8.32 -6.37 8.89
CA ALA A 67 -8.36 -7.81 8.69
C ALA A 67 -7.10 -8.34 8.00
N CYS A 68 -6.57 -7.65 6.99
CA CYS A 68 -5.29 -7.97 6.37
C CYS A 68 -4.13 -7.91 7.37
N GLY A 69 -4.10 -6.91 8.25
CA GLY A 69 -3.12 -6.84 9.34
C GLY A 69 -3.20 -8.07 10.25
N MET A 70 -4.41 -8.44 10.68
CA MET A 70 -4.63 -9.63 11.50
C MET A 70 -4.26 -10.94 10.78
N LEU A 71 -4.46 -11.05 9.47
CA LEU A 71 -4.01 -12.20 8.69
C LEU A 71 -2.49 -12.34 8.74
N VAL A 72 -1.76 -11.25 8.50
CA VAL A 72 -0.30 -11.21 8.58
C VAL A 72 0.16 -11.64 9.97
N ASP A 73 -0.42 -11.08 11.03
CA ASP A 73 -0.14 -11.44 12.43
C ASP A 73 -0.39 -12.92 12.72
N LEU A 74 -1.41 -13.50 12.08
CA LEU A 74 -1.87 -14.85 12.34
C LEU A 74 -1.03 -15.90 11.62
N VAL A 75 -0.57 -15.61 10.40
CA VAL A 75 0.13 -16.58 9.54
C VAL A 75 1.64 -16.46 9.59
N GLN A 76 2.17 -15.24 9.74
CA GLN A 76 3.58 -14.97 9.55
C GLN A 76 4.39 -15.34 10.80
N GLU A 77 5.62 -15.83 10.58
CA GLU A 77 6.57 -15.97 11.67
C GLU A 77 7.06 -14.60 12.15
N PRO A 78 7.10 -14.34 13.48
CA PRO A 78 7.52 -13.04 14.01
C PRO A 78 8.90 -12.58 13.52
N ARG A 79 9.84 -13.50 13.31
CA ARG A 79 11.19 -13.20 12.81
C ARG A 79 11.17 -12.68 11.37
N VAL A 80 10.36 -13.30 10.51
CA VAL A 80 10.21 -12.86 9.11
C VAL A 80 9.62 -11.45 9.08
N ARG A 81 8.63 -11.18 9.92
CA ARG A 81 8.04 -9.85 10.01
C ARG A 81 9.01 -8.78 10.50
N LEU A 82 9.83 -9.09 11.51
CA LEU A 82 10.86 -8.16 11.99
C LEU A 82 11.87 -7.84 10.89
N PHE A 83 12.26 -8.86 10.11
CA PHE A 83 13.15 -8.67 8.98
C PHE A 83 12.53 -7.76 7.90
N GLU A 84 11.27 -7.98 7.53
CA GLU A 84 10.54 -7.13 6.58
C GLU A 84 10.44 -5.68 7.05
N LEU A 85 10.10 -5.46 8.33
CA LEU A 85 10.04 -4.13 8.92
C LEU A 85 11.40 -3.43 8.90
N SER A 86 12.48 -4.15 9.26
CA SER A 86 13.83 -3.60 9.21
C SER A 86 14.26 -3.22 7.79
N THR A 87 13.84 -4.02 6.80
CA THR A 87 14.11 -3.76 5.38
C THR A 87 13.34 -2.54 4.90
N SER A 88 12.06 -2.42 5.26
CA SER A 88 11.24 -1.24 4.93
C SER A 88 11.80 0.05 5.54
N PHE A 89 12.31 -0.02 6.78
CA PHE A 89 12.98 1.11 7.41
C PHE A 89 14.28 1.51 6.68
N ALA A 90 15.11 0.53 6.31
CA ALA A 90 16.33 0.79 5.54
C ALA A 90 16.01 1.42 4.17
N LEU A 91 14.99 0.90 3.47
CA LEU A 91 14.52 1.47 2.21
C LEU A 91 13.99 2.90 2.37
N SER A 92 13.30 3.18 3.48
CA SER A 92 12.79 4.53 3.77
C SER A 92 13.94 5.53 3.95
N GLN A 93 15.00 5.14 4.66
CA GLN A 93 16.20 5.98 4.81
C GLN A 93 16.96 6.16 3.49
N ALA A 94 17.08 5.09 2.71
CA ALA A 94 17.68 5.16 1.38
C ALA A 94 16.88 6.14 0.50
N PHE A 95 15.56 6.06 0.52
CA PHE A 95 14.68 6.96 -0.23
C PHE A 95 14.83 8.43 0.19
N ASP A 96 14.83 8.74 1.50
CA ASP A 96 15.08 10.11 1.99
C ASP A 96 16.44 10.64 1.51
N THR A 97 17.49 9.80 1.59
CA THR A 97 18.83 10.14 1.09
C THR A 97 18.81 10.42 -0.42
N THR A 98 18.15 9.56 -1.20
CA THR A 98 17.99 9.69 -2.65
C THR A 98 17.28 11.00 -3.02
N VAL A 99 16.20 11.34 -2.32
CA VAL A 99 15.46 12.60 -2.55
C VAL A 99 16.31 13.81 -2.18
N ARG A 100 16.98 13.81 -1.02
CA ARG A 100 17.86 14.91 -0.58
C ARG A 100 19.04 15.13 -1.51
N ALA A 101 19.54 14.06 -2.11
CA ALA A 101 20.60 14.13 -3.10
C ALA A 101 20.11 14.62 -4.48
N GLY A 102 18.84 15.01 -4.65
CA GLY A 102 18.34 15.52 -5.93
C GLY A 102 18.32 14.47 -7.05
N VAL A 103 18.42 13.18 -6.70
CA VAL A 103 18.39 12.08 -7.68
C VAL A 103 17.10 12.09 -8.52
N PRO A 104 15.91 12.40 -7.98
CA PRO A 104 14.71 12.55 -8.80
C PRO A 104 14.86 13.59 -9.91
N ASP A 105 15.48 14.74 -9.62
CA ASP A 105 15.68 15.81 -10.61
C ASP A 105 16.74 15.42 -11.65
N ILE A 106 17.80 14.74 -11.22
CA ILE A 106 18.83 14.19 -12.13
C ILE A 106 18.19 13.19 -13.11
N LEU A 107 17.32 12.30 -12.61
CA LEU A 107 16.62 11.32 -13.43
C LEU A 107 15.54 11.96 -14.32
N ALA A 108 14.90 13.04 -13.87
CA ALA A 108 13.91 13.77 -14.68
C ALA A 108 14.54 14.43 -15.92
N ASN A 109 15.83 14.75 -15.87
CA ASN A 109 16.59 15.33 -16.97
C ASN A 109 17.39 14.29 -17.77
N ALA A 110 17.22 13.00 -17.46
CA ALA A 110 17.88 11.90 -18.16
C ALA A 110 17.16 11.56 -19.47
N ASP A 111 17.94 11.16 -20.48
CA ASP A 111 17.38 10.52 -21.69
C ASP A 111 16.82 9.12 -21.35
N GLU A 112 16.12 8.47 -22.30
CA GLU A 112 15.51 7.13 -22.11
C GLU A 112 16.50 6.04 -21.68
N CYS A 113 17.81 6.25 -21.91
CA CYS A 113 18.88 5.35 -21.49
C CYS A 113 19.28 5.52 -20.01
N GLY A 114 18.75 6.53 -19.30
CA GLY A 114 19.11 6.87 -17.92
C GLY A 114 20.41 7.65 -17.81
N VAL A 115 20.94 7.74 -16.59
CA VAL A 115 22.21 8.44 -16.26
C VAL A 115 23.15 7.45 -15.59
N SER A 116 24.45 7.52 -15.91
CA SER A 116 25.42 6.67 -15.24
C SER A 116 25.59 7.08 -13.78
N VAL A 117 25.89 6.13 -12.89
CA VAL A 117 26.10 6.43 -11.45
C VAL A 117 27.22 7.45 -11.25
N ALA A 118 28.26 7.42 -12.07
CA ALA A 118 29.37 8.36 -11.99
C ALA A 118 28.93 9.81 -12.29
N GLU A 119 28.11 10.00 -13.33
CA GLU A 119 27.55 11.30 -13.70
C GLU A 119 26.57 11.81 -12.64
N ALA A 120 25.71 10.95 -12.12
CA ALA A 120 24.78 11.31 -11.04
C ALA A 120 25.53 11.78 -9.78
N VAL A 121 26.59 11.07 -9.38
CA VAL A 121 27.42 11.46 -8.22
C VAL A 121 28.18 12.76 -8.48
N GLY A 122 28.59 13.04 -9.72
CA GLY A 122 29.20 14.31 -10.10
C GLY A 122 28.26 15.51 -9.94
N SER A 123 27.01 15.35 -10.38
CA SER A 123 25.98 16.41 -10.35
C SER A 123 25.54 16.78 -8.92
N THR A 124 25.56 15.83 -7.98
CA THR A 124 25.18 16.08 -6.58
C THR A 124 26.20 16.88 -5.76
N ARG A 125 27.45 17.01 -6.22
CA ARG A 125 28.53 17.74 -5.51
C ARG A 125 28.67 19.20 -5.94
N GLY A 126 27.91 19.63 -6.95
CA GLY A 126 28.01 20.95 -7.59
C GLY A 126 26.88 21.94 -7.27
N SER A 127 25.92 21.58 -6.43
CA SER A 127 24.87 22.46 -5.87
C SER A 127 25.11 22.70 -4.37
#